data_AF-A0A915BZJ6-F1
#
_entry.id   AF-A0A915BZJ6-F1
#
_cell.length_a   1.000
_cell.length_b   1.000
_cell.length_c   1.000
_cell.angle_alpha   90.00
_cell.angle_beta   90.00
_cell.angle_gamma   90.00
#
_symmetry.space_group_name_H-M   'P 1'
#
loop_
_entity.id
_entity.type
_entity.pdbx_description
1 polymer ?
#
loop_
_entity_poly.entity_id
_entity_poly.type
_entity_poly.pdbx_seq_one_letter_code
_entity_poly.pdbx_strand_id
1 'polypeptide(L)'
;GVGPVFATTDSNAFQRHLNSVHVVGGGDCPEMTLSGIQLALETALPSSFIYVFTDARSKDYHLEDQILNLIQEKQSSVSASDSCEGRSTPISVVFGSGK
;
A
#
# COMPACT_ATOMS: atom_id res chain seq x y z
N GLY A 1 1.03 -0.80 13.74
CA GLY A 1 1.30 0.49 13.08
C GLY A 1 1.64 0.25 11.64
N VAL A 2 1.55 1.27 10.78
CA VAL A 2 1.99 1.18 9.38
C VAL A 2 3.51 1.20 9.35
N GLY A 3 4.12 0.29 8.59
CA GLY A 3 5.56 0.03 8.57
C GLY A 3 6.38 1.17 7.93
N PRO A 4 7.72 1.10 8.02
CA PRO A 4 8.59 2.12 7.46
C PRO A 4 8.47 2.17 5.94
N VAL A 5 8.46 3.37 5.37
CA VAL A 5 8.44 3.57 3.91
C VAL A 5 9.80 3.27 3.32
N PHE A 6 9.85 2.40 2.31
CA PHE A 6 11.05 2.15 1.51
C PHE A 6 10.88 2.73 0.11
N ALA A 7 11.63 3.79 -0.20
CA ALA A 7 11.62 4.46 -1.50
C ALA A 7 12.95 4.28 -2.23
N THR A 8 12.90 3.92 -3.51
CA THR A 8 14.09 3.78 -4.36
C THR A 8 13.75 4.04 -5.83
N THR A 9 14.73 4.50 -6.60
CA THR A 9 14.68 4.54 -8.08
C THR A 9 15.50 3.43 -8.73
N ASP A 10 16.24 2.63 -7.94
CA ASP A 10 16.97 1.45 -8.41
C ASP A 10 16.05 0.23 -8.45
N SER A 11 15.75 -0.28 -9.65
CA SER A 11 14.93 -1.46 -9.89
C SER A 11 15.45 -2.72 -9.19
N ASN A 12 16.77 -2.88 -9.04
CA ASN A 12 17.36 -4.01 -8.32
C ASN A 12 17.19 -3.85 -6.81
N ALA A 13 17.34 -2.64 -6.27
CA ALA A 13 17.06 -2.36 -4.87
C ALA A 13 15.58 -2.58 -4.55
N PHE A 14 14.69 -2.20 -5.47
CA PHE A 14 13.26 -2.45 -5.37
C PHE A 14 12.93 -3.95 -5.33
N GLN A 15 13.43 -4.74 -6.29
CA GLN A 15 13.22 -6.19 -6.31
C GLN A 15 13.80 -6.88 -5.08
N ARG A 16 15.01 -6.50 -4.64
CA ARG A 16 15.62 -7.03 -3.41
C ARG A 16 14.78 -6.73 -2.19
N HIS A 17 14.28 -5.50 -2.07
CA HIS A 17 13.42 -5.12 -0.96
C HIS A 17 12.13 -5.93 -0.96
N LEU A 18 11.43 -6.01 -2.10
CA LEU A 18 10.24 -6.84 -2.26
C LEU A 18 10.47 -8.30 -1.86
N ASN A 19 11.56 -8.92 -2.34
CA ASN A 19 11.89 -10.30 -2.01
C ASN A 19 12.25 -10.50 -0.53
N SER A 20 12.70 -9.44 0.16
CA SER A 20 13.05 -9.47 1.59
C SER A 20 11.86 -9.26 2.51
N VAL A 21 10.71 -8.83 1.97
CA VAL A 21 9.46 -8.67 2.72
C VAL A 21 8.98 -10.07 3.13
N HIS A 22 9.44 -10.53 4.28
CA HIS A 22 8.94 -11.72 4.95
C HIS A 22 7.86 -11.32 5.94
N VAL A 23 6.67 -11.86 5.73
CA VAL A 23 5.48 -11.37 6.38
C VAL A 23 4.96 -12.40 7.38
N VAL A 24 5.13 -12.08 8.66
CA VAL A 24 4.68 -12.88 9.80
C VAL A 24 3.30 -12.35 10.20
N GLY A 25 2.30 -13.22 10.13
CA GLY A 25 0.88 -12.86 10.25
C GLY A 25 0.51 -12.18 11.58
N GLY A 26 -0.39 -11.19 11.49
CA GLY A 26 -1.15 -10.68 12.63
C GLY A 26 -2.39 -11.54 12.86
N GLY A 27 -2.67 -11.91 14.10
CA GLY A 27 -3.73 -12.87 14.44
C GLY A 27 -5.17 -12.40 14.16
N ASP A 28 -5.38 -11.13 13.83
CA ASP A 28 -6.71 -10.52 13.81
C ASP A 28 -6.96 -9.69 12.53
N CYS A 29 -7.76 -10.22 11.62
CA CYS A 29 -8.51 -9.41 10.65
C CYS A 29 -9.54 -8.54 11.39
N PRO A 30 -9.79 -7.27 10.99
CA PRO A 30 -9.39 -6.63 9.72
C PRO A 30 -8.17 -5.68 9.81
N GLU A 31 -7.56 -5.39 8.67
CA GLU A 31 -6.26 -4.71 8.52
C GLU A 31 -6.36 -3.18 8.30
N MET A 32 -5.26 -2.43 8.39
CA MET A 32 -5.23 -0.95 8.23
C MET A 32 -4.81 -0.55 6.81
N THR A 33 -5.56 -1.00 5.79
CA THR A 33 -5.23 -0.79 4.36
C THR A 33 -5.27 0.65 3.94
N LEU A 34 -6.30 1.39 4.34
CA LEU A 34 -6.42 2.79 3.92
C LEU A 34 -5.32 3.66 4.54
N SER A 35 -4.91 3.39 5.78
CA SER A 35 -3.76 4.06 6.41
C SER A 35 -2.45 3.80 5.66
N GLY A 36 -2.24 2.59 5.14
CA GLY A 36 -1.09 2.26 4.30
C GLY A 36 -1.11 3.00 2.95
N ILE A 37 -2.28 3.09 2.32
CA ILE A 37 -2.47 3.84 1.08
C ILE A 37 -2.23 5.34 1.30
N GLN A 38 -2.71 5.89 2.42
CA GLN A 38 -2.49 7.29 2.78
C GLN A 38 -1.01 7.61 2.83
N LEU A 39 -0.23 6.80 3.56
CA LEU A 39 1.21 6.99 3.70
C LEU A 39 1.93 6.93 2.35
N ALA A 40 1.48 6.04 1.46
CA ALA A 40 2.01 5.93 0.11
C ALA A 40 1.68 7.16 -0.74
N LEU A 41 0.44 7.66 -0.72
CA LEU A 41 0.03 8.88 -1.43
C LEU A 41 0.77 10.12 -0.94
N GLU A 42 0.95 10.25 0.38
CA GLU A 42 1.69 11.36 1.00
C GLU A 42 3.16 11.37 0.56
N THR A 43 3.77 10.19 0.45
CA THR A 43 5.19 10.04 0.06
C THR A 43 5.41 10.06 -1.46
N ALA A 44 4.41 9.66 -2.25
CA ALA A 44 4.53 9.57 -3.69
C ALA A 44 4.61 10.95 -4.36
N LEU A 45 5.34 11.00 -5.47
CA LEU A 45 5.31 12.13 -6.39
C LEU A 45 3.95 12.18 -7.11
N PRO A 46 3.50 13.35 -7.60
CA PRO A 46 2.30 13.44 -8.42
C PRO A 46 2.35 12.48 -9.63
N SER A 47 1.18 12.01 -10.05
CA SER A 47 0.99 11.08 -11.16
C SER A 47 1.70 9.73 -10.99
N SER A 48 1.87 9.27 -9.74
CA SER A 48 2.43 7.95 -9.45
C SER A 48 1.39 6.83 -9.59
N PHE A 49 1.87 5.60 -9.78
CA PHE A 49 1.07 4.38 -9.66
C PHE A 49 1.34 3.74 -8.30
N ILE A 50 0.27 3.43 -7.58
CA ILE A 50 0.28 2.78 -6.28
C ILE A 50 -0.43 1.43 -6.41
N TYR A 51 0.30 0.37 -6.12
CA TYR A 51 -0.21 -0.99 -6.12
C TYR A 51 -0.32 -1.51 -4.69
N VAL A 52 -1.48 -2.03 -4.34
CA VAL A 52 -1.78 -2.53 -2.99
C VAL A 52 -2.06 -4.02 -3.08
N PHE A 53 -1.26 -4.80 -2.38
CA PHE A 53 -1.43 -6.25 -2.24
C PHE A 53 -1.83 -6.56 -0.80
N THR A 54 -3.05 -7.07 -0.60
CA THR A 54 -3.62 -7.43 0.70
C THR A 54 -4.52 -8.66 0.53
N ASP A 55 -4.55 -9.57 1.51
CA ASP A 55 -5.49 -10.69 1.56
C ASP A 55 -6.59 -10.47 2.63
N ALA A 56 -6.56 -9.33 3.32
CA ALA A 56 -7.53 -8.95 4.32
C ALA A 56 -8.28 -7.66 3.96
N ARG A 57 -9.56 -7.64 4.36
CA ARG A 57 -10.39 -6.44 4.34
C ARG A 57 -9.84 -5.37 5.30
N SER A 58 -9.99 -4.11 4.91
CA SER A 58 -9.67 -2.96 5.76
C SER A 58 -10.60 -2.86 6.98
N LYS A 59 -10.15 -2.24 8.08
CA LYS A 59 -11.00 -1.78 9.20
C LYS A 59 -11.15 -0.27 9.30
N ASP A 60 -10.34 0.46 8.54
CA ASP A 60 -10.21 1.91 8.58
C ASP A 60 -10.96 2.60 7.42
N TYR A 61 -12.11 2.05 7.00
CA TYR A 61 -12.96 2.60 5.94
C TYR A 61 -13.38 4.07 6.13
N HIS A 62 -13.34 4.59 7.36
CA HIS A 62 -13.60 6.01 7.64
C HIS A 62 -12.61 6.97 6.95
N LEU A 63 -11.48 6.47 6.42
CA LEU A 63 -10.51 7.26 5.68
C LEU A 63 -10.82 7.38 4.17
N GLU A 64 -11.85 6.70 3.66
CA GLU A 64 -12.12 6.59 2.21
C GLU A 64 -12.18 7.95 1.51
N ASP A 65 -12.96 8.90 2.04
CA ASP A 65 -13.08 10.25 1.47
C ASP A 65 -11.74 10.99 1.44
N GLN A 66 -10.93 10.85 2.49
CA GLN A 66 -9.60 11.45 2.56
C GLN A 66 -8.65 10.84 1.51
N ILE A 67 -8.71 9.52 1.32
CA ILE A 67 -7.92 8.83 0.30
C ILE A 67 -8.34 9.27 -1.09
N LEU A 68 -9.63 9.35 -1.38
CA LEU A 68 -10.14 9.80 -2.68
C LEU A 68 -9.70 11.23 -3.00
N ASN A 69 -9.71 12.12 -2.00
CA ASN A 69 -9.21 13.49 -2.16
C ASN A 69 -7.70 13.51 -2.47
N LEU A 70 -6.90 12.74 -1.74
CA LEU A 70 -5.46 12.64 -1.97
C LEU A 70 -5.12 12.06 -3.36
N ILE A 71 -5.87 11.04 -3.81
CA ILE A 71 -5.73 10.45 -5.14
C ILE A 71 -5.95 11.53 -6.22
N GLN A 72 -7.02 12.32 -6.09
CA GLN A 72 -7.34 13.39 -7.02
C GLN A 72 -6.29 14.52 -6.97
N GLU A 73 -5.89 14.96 -5.79
CA GLU A 73 -4.86 16.00 -5.62
C GLU A 73 -3.54 15.58 -6.26
N LYS A 74 -3.11 14.34 -6.00
CA LYS A 74 -1.86 13.79 -6.52
C LYS A 74 -1.97 13.31 -7.96
N GLN A 75 -3.16 13.31 -8.57
CA GLN A 75 -3.41 12.72 -9.90
C GLN A 75 -2.86 11.28 -10.03
N SER A 76 -2.85 10.54 -8.92
CA SER A 76 -2.22 9.23 -8.84
C SER A 76 -3.23 8.12 -9.10
N SER A 77 -2.77 6.97 -9.58
CA SER A 77 -3.63 5.80 -9.80
C SER A 77 -3.39 4.77 -8.71
N VAL A 78 -4.46 4.33 -8.03
CA VAL A 78 -4.40 3.29 -7.00
C VAL A 78 -5.10 2.04 -7.52
N SER A 79 -4.41 0.90 -7.47
CA SER A 79 -4.97 -0.40 -7.81
C SER A 79 -4.75 -1.36 -6.64
N ALA A 80 -5.84 -1.90 -6.10
CA ALA A 80 -5.82 -2.86 -5.00
C ALA A 80 -6.33 -4.21 -5.49
N SER A 81 -5.58 -5.27 -5.17
CA SER A 81 -6.06 -6.66 -5.30
C SER A 81 -6.43 -7.15 -3.91
N ASP A 82 -7.72 -7.39 -3.67
CA ASP A 82 -8.26 -7.97 -2.43
C ASP A 82 -8.58 -9.44 -2.69
N SER A 83 -7.91 -10.36 -1.98
CA SER A 83 -8.16 -11.80 -2.06
C SER A 83 -8.38 -12.37 -0.66
N CYS A 84 -9.64 -12.34 -0.21
CA CYS A 84 -10.00 -12.91 1.08
C CYS A 84 -10.30 -14.42 0.94
N GLU A 85 -9.25 -15.27 0.93
CA GLU A 85 -9.35 -16.75 1.04
C GLU A 85 -9.11 -17.26 2.48
N GLY A 86 -9.28 -16.41 3.50
CA GLY A 86 -9.23 -16.83 4.91
C GLY A 86 -7.81 -17.04 5.48
N ARG A 87 -6.79 -16.48 4.81
CA ARG A 87 -5.49 -16.21 5.43
C ARG A 87 -5.34 -14.69 5.56
N SER A 88 -4.60 -14.26 6.57
CA SER A 88 -4.29 -12.84 6.85
C SER A 88 -2.79 -12.67 6.69
N THR A 89 -2.42 -11.76 5.80
CA THR A 89 -1.09 -11.38 5.38
C THR A 89 -1.04 -9.86 5.32
N PRO A 90 0.04 -9.26 5.80
CA PRO A 90 0.19 -7.82 5.81
C PRO A 90 0.26 -7.23 4.40
N ILE A 91 -0.32 -6.05 4.35
CA ILE A 91 -0.39 -5.14 3.22
C ILE A 91 0.99 -4.77 2.71
N SER A 92 1.28 -5.14 1.47
CA SER A 92 2.43 -4.64 0.73
C SER A 92 1.96 -3.51 -0.18
N VAL A 93 2.38 -2.28 0.13
CA VAL A 93 2.16 -1.13 -0.75
C VAL A 93 3.41 -0.89 -1.58
N VAL A 94 3.27 -1.04 -2.88
CA VAL A 94 4.30 -0.77 -3.87
C VAL A 94 3.98 0.56 -4.54
N PHE A 95 4.96 1.45 -4.61
CA PHE A 95 4.84 2.71 -5.34
C PHE A 95 5.93 2.79 -6.42
N GLY A 96 5.51 3.05 -7.65
CA GLY A 96 6.38 3.37 -8.77
C GLY A 96 6.16 4.83 -9.15
N SER A 97 7.18 5.67 -8.99
CA SER A 97 7.16 7.02 -9.55
C SER A 97 7.63 6.93 -11.00
N GLY A 98 6.75 7.22 -11.94
CA GLY A 98 7.10 7.29 -13.36
C GLY A 98 8.06 8.45 -13.65
N LYS A 99 9.10 8.14 -14.41
CA LYS A 99 9.57 8.99 -15.51
C LYS A 99 9.70 8.12 -16.74
#